data_AF-A0ABD5ZIG1-F1
#
_entry.id   AF-A0ABD5ZIG1-F1
#
_cell.length_a   1.000
_cell.length_b   1.000
_cell.length_c   1.000
_cell.angle_alpha   90.00
_cell.angle_beta   90.00
_cell.angle_gamma   90.00
#
_symmetry.space_group_name_H-M   'P 1'
#
loop_
_entity.id
_entity.type
_entity.pdbx_description
1 polymer ?
#
loop_
_entity_poly.entity_id
_entity_poly.type
_entity_poly.pdbx_seq_one_letter_code
_entity_poly.pdbx_strand_id
1 'polypeptide(L)' 'MASAPSDDMFDQFLADRGHETEPVRWDRSYNKLQCPECGALHSQGASTCTVCGWLPEA' A
#
# COMPACT_ATOMS: atom_id res chain seq x y z
N MET A 1 28.04 6.85 -10.91
CA MET A 1 27.15 5.96 -10.14
C MET A 1 26.33 6.86 -9.23
N ALA A 2 25.05 7.10 -9.55
CA ALA A 2 24.17 7.81 -8.62
C ALA A 2 23.74 6.79 -7.56
N SER A 3 24.28 6.90 -6.35
CA SER A 3 23.73 6.21 -5.19
C SER A 3 22.31 6.73 -4.99
N ALA A 4 21.31 5.87 -5.15
CA ALA A 4 19.93 6.22 -4.84
C ALA A 4 19.90 6.70 -3.37
N PRO A 5 19.36 7.90 -3.09
CA PRO A 5 19.02 8.31 -1.73
C PRO A 5 18.24 7.19 -1.03
N SER A 6 18.44 7.06 0.28
CA SER A 6 17.61 6.18 1.10
C SER A 6 16.14 6.53 0.91
N ASP A 7 15.28 5.52 0.83
CA ASP A 7 13.82 5.62 0.61
C ASP A 7 13.19 6.71 1.50
N ASP A 8 13.61 6.77 2.77
CA ASP A 8 13.15 7.76 3.75
C ASP A 8 13.42 9.23 3.35
N MET A 9 14.55 9.51 2.67
CA MET A 9 14.87 10.88 2.23
C MET A 9 14.02 11.29 1.02
N PHE A 10 13.66 10.32 0.18
CA PHE A 10 12.76 10.55 -0.93
C PHE A 10 11.33 10.78 -0.46
N ASP A 11 10.85 9.94 0.47
CA ASP A 11 9.53 10.09 1.06
C ASP A 11 9.38 11.45 1.75
N GLN A 12 10.39 11.89 2.51
CA GLN A 12 10.38 13.22 3.12
C GLN A 12 10.27 14.35 2.07
N PHE A 13 11.04 14.26 0.98
CA PHE A 13 11.00 15.26 -0.10
C PHE A 13 9.65 15.31 -0.83
N LEU A 14 8.98 14.16 -0.97
CA LEU A 14 7.66 14.02 -1.57
C LEU A 14 6.59 14.57 -0.63
N ALA A 15 6.64 14.22 0.65
CA ALA A 15 5.77 14.74 1.69
C ALA A 15 5.85 16.28 1.81
N ASP A 16 7.06 16.86 1.74
CA ASP A 16 7.28 18.31 1.74
C ASP A 16 6.60 19.03 0.56
N ARG A 17 6.32 18.31 -0.54
CA ARG A 17 5.57 18.81 -1.70
C ARG A 17 4.09 18.44 -1.69
N GLY A 18 3.61 17.81 -0.62
CA GLY A 18 2.23 17.41 -0.44
C GLY A 18 1.85 16.11 -1.16
N HIS A 19 2.81 15.23 -1.47
CA HIS A 19 2.52 13.88 -1.93
C HIS A 19 2.27 12.94 -0.74
N GLU A 20 1.32 12.02 -0.90
CA GLU A 20 1.03 10.97 0.07
C GLU A 20 2.08 9.86 -0.06
N THR A 21 2.78 9.55 1.02
CA THR A 21 3.87 8.56 1.05
C THR A 21 3.58 7.41 2.01
N GLU A 22 2.35 7.31 2.51
CA GLU A 22 1.96 6.19 3.37
C GLU A 22 1.88 4.89 2.56
N PRO A 23 2.33 3.76 3.11
CA PRO A 23 2.25 2.47 2.42
C PRO A 23 0.79 2.10 2.16
N VAL A 24 0.48 1.70 0.93
CA VAL A 24 -0.87 1.30 0.53
C VAL A 24 -1.33 0.11 1.37
N ARG A 25 -2.49 0.25 2.02
CA ARG A 25 -3.12 -0.80 2.84
C ARG A 25 -4.42 -1.28 2.21
N TRP A 26 -5.03 -2.29 2.83
CA TRP A 26 -6.37 -2.75 2.47
C TRP A 26 -7.38 -1.61 2.57
N ASP A 27 -8.16 -1.42 1.52
CA ASP A 27 -9.35 -0.57 1.58
C ASP A 27 -10.42 -1.22 2.47
N ARG A 28 -11.33 -0.40 3.01
CA ARG A 28 -12.40 -0.86 3.91
C ARG A 28 -13.75 -0.71 3.23
N SER A 29 -14.41 -1.85 3.01
CA SER A 29 -15.80 -1.89 2.57
C SER A 29 -16.64 -2.56 3.66
N TYR A 30 -17.35 -1.74 4.44
CA TYR A 30 -18.07 -2.18 5.63
C TYR A 30 -17.17 -2.98 6.59
N ASN A 31 -17.46 -4.28 6.78
CA ASN A 31 -16.74 -5.21 7.64
C ASN A 31 -15.73 -6.09 6.86
N LYS A 32 -15.41 -5.73 5.62
CA LYS A 32 -14.52 -6.48 4.73
C LYS A 32 -13.29 -5.66 4.37
N LEU A 33 -12.20 -6.37 4.11
CA LEU A 33 -11.01 -5.81 3.47
C LEU A 33 -11.23 -5.84 1.97
N GLN A 34 -10.93 -4.75 1.27
CA GLN A 34 -11.05 -4.64 -0.18
C GLN A 34 -9.66 -4.47 -0.78
N CYS A 35 -9.32 -5.31 -1.76
CA CYS A 35 -8.05 -5.21 -2.45
C CYS A 35 -8.01 -3.92 -3.29
N PRO A 36 -7.01 -3.05 -3.13
CA PRO A 36 -6.92 -1.80 -3.89
C PRO A 36 -6.61 -2.05 -5.38
N GLU A 37 -5.94 -3.17 -5.70
CA GLU A 37 -5.54 -3.53 -7.07
C GLU A 37 -6.70 -4.08 -7.92
N CYS A 38 -7.49 -5.01 -7.37
CA CYS A 38 -8.52 -5.74 -8.13
C CYS A 38 -9.94 -5.60 -7.58
N GLY A 39 -10.12 -4.91 -6.44
CA GLY A 39 -11.42 -4.71 -5.81
C GLY A 39 -12.00 -5.93 -5.08
N ALA A 40 -11.27 -7.06 -5.01
CA ALA A 40 -11.75 -8.28 -4.34
C ALA A 40 -12.00 -8.05 -2.84
N LEU A 41 -13.10 -8.61 -2.32
CA LEU A 41 -13.49 -8.50 -0.91
C LEU A 41 -13.05 -9.72 -0.10
N HIS A 42 -12.42 -9.47 1.04
CA HIS A 42 -11.85 -10.45 1.94
C HIS A 42 -12.32 -10.25 3.39
N SER A 43 -12.15 -11.28 4.23
CA SER A 43 -12.39 -11.19 5.67
C SER A 43 -11.33 -10.33 6.37
N GLN A 44 -11.62 -9.84 7.59
CA GLN A 44 -10.74 -8.94 8.34
C GLN A 44 -9.35 -9.51 8.70
N GLY A 45 -9.08 -10.79 8.44
CA GLY A 45 -7.80 -11.44 8.70
C GLY A 45 -6.99 -11.80 7.45
N ALA A 46 -7.35 -11.28 6.28
CA ALA A 46 -6.62 -11.57 5.05
C ALA A 46 -5.30 -10.80 5.00
N SER A 47 -4.19 -11.53 4.86
CA SER A 47 -2.85 -10.98 4.63
C SER A 47 -2.50 -10.86 3.14
N THR A 48 -3.22 -11.55 2.27
CA THR A 48 -2.94 -11.59 0.82
C THR A 48 -4.23 -11.66 0.03
N CYS A 49 -4.29 -10.96 -1.11
CA CYS A 49 -5.40 -11.10 -2.04
C CYS A 49 -5.32 -12.44 -2.76
N THR A 50 -6.31 -13.32 -2.56
CA THR A 50 -6.38 -14.63 -3.23
C THR A 50 -6.71 -14.55 -4.71
N VAL A 51 -6.99 -13.35 -5.25
CA VAL A 51 -7.35 -13.14 -6.66
C VAL A 51 -6.14 -12.68 -7.47
N CYS A 52 -5.46 -11.61 -7.04
CA CYS A 52 -4.32 -11.03 -7.76
C CYS A 52 -2.96 -11.25 -7.08
N GLY A 53 -2.93 -11.79 -5.85
CA GLY A 53 -1.69 -12.02 -5.11
C GLY A 53 -1.13 -10.80 -4.38
N TRP A 54 -1.83 -9.66 -4.37
CA TRP A 54 -1.38 -8.45 -3.68
C TRP A 54 -1.21 -8.63 -2.17
N LEU A 55 -0.18 -8.00 -1.59
CA LEU A 55 0.14 -8.04 -0.16
C LEU A 55 0.50 -6.62 0.34
N PRO A 56 -0.02 -6.17 1.50
CA PRO A 56 0.25 -4.84 2.05
C PRO A 56 1.64 -4.70 2.70
N GLU A 57 2.33 -5.80 2.97
CA GLU A 57 3.66 -5.85 3.60
C GLU A 57 4.78 -6.20 2.60
N ALA A 58 4.50 -6.11 1.30
CA ALA A 58 5.40 -6.49 0.22
C ALA A 58 6.51 -5.46 -0.03
#